data_AF-A0A1J1CBZ8-F1
#
_entry.id   AF-A0A1J1CBZ8-F1
#
_cell.length_a   1.000
_cell.length_b   1.000
_cell.length_c   1.000
_cell.angle_alpha   90.00
_cell.angle_beta   90.00
_cell.angle_gamma   90.00
#
_symmetry.space_group_name_H-M   'P 1'
#
loop_
_entity.id
_entity.type
_entity.pdbx_description
1 polymer ?
#
loop_
_entity_poly.entity_id
_entity_poly.type
_entity_poly.pdbx_seq_one_letter_code
_entity_poly.pdbx_strand_id
1 'polypeptide(L)'
;MSFTRLNRRTFYLGLFTVFFALIFAYGQEIDLKKQLYEISINNVKILYTNGDKAGAFKRLVKLEERFPDDALVKYMLAILYYWYREDPQQARRYFREAQKINPKYDRPPGNLTQDDLLEIFAPRGKSGANLKIVIAEIEKSIQRNKWKEAEVSFISGKQYIDQASPKIQAIYYLQGLRIYDKKKEEILSLYYFNKVKETFLSGKYKRQFEPFKEKYAPRWQRFKKLYADVGTVSNAISNYLNEKNIDELLIFLDLCSVIHAKNREVKFFLELKRLEAFLNIPNLKRAEKLYQSLSLQKINIQNAGYLATLDRLHSELLILKAEQIIRWEKARADSLMLVGLYDEGMAIYKSILERQKKGRLAARFGNELIYLALAKIHKDIGKYNNARKYLDRLKKTVQLQQRVNSLRDSIAKAELFEKTWQEKMQEAKKAWANANFDKVINTVRPLLQSPYLRYGMKFDTYNLLADAFAKKGYFYWAKHLKMVAMRYPLIEKSLTLDDVNKQLQPLYQQQRFYLMPPIARFKYPLKIRYYRNVEFLIKQHMYNDYVAGKKQVRFATKFMSSSSLPITSGAIYSIEFEEKGINKNLLVGAGILTMNGLMMLSR
;
A
#
# COMPACT_ATOMS: atom_id res chain seq x y z
N MET A 1 -84.62 1.21 31.36
CA MET A 1 -83.19 0.87 31.20
C MET A 1 -82.53 1.95 30.35
N SER A 2 -81.88 2.91 31.00
CA SER A 2 -81.41 4.15 30.40
C SER A 2 -79.94 4.05 29.97
N PHE A 3 -79.72 3.91 28.67
CA PHE A 3 -78.52 4.40 28.00
C PHE A 3 -78.51 5.93 28.14
N THR A 4 -77.49 6.52 28.78
CA THR A 4 -76.93 7.84 28.42
C THR A 4 -75.83 8.28 29.40
N ARG A 5 -74.85 9.00 28.83
CA ARG A 5 -73.74 9.73 29.47
C ARG A 5 -72.50 8.90 29.82
N LEU A 6 -71.96 8.18 28.83
CA LEU A 6 -70.50 8.12 28.73
C LEU A 6 -69.98 9.55 28.56
N ASN A 7 -69.24 9.99 29.56
CA ASN A 7 -68.78 11.35 29.75
C ASN A 7 -67.95 11.78 28.51
N ARG A 8 -68.49 12.67 27.66
CA ARG A 8 -67.79 13.16 26.45
C ARG A 8 -66.35 13.58 26.75
N ARG A 9 -66.08 14.12 27.94
CA ARG A 9 -64.75 14.51 28.40
C ARG A 9 -63.75 13.35 28.48
N THR A 10 -64.12 12.16 28.95
CA THR A 10 -63.17 11.02 29.03
C THR A 10 -62.92 10.39 27.67
N PHE A 11 -63.90 10.39 26.77
CA PHE A 11 -63.70 9.95 25.38
C PHE A 11 -62.78 10.91 24.60
N TYR A 12 -62.98 12.23 24.73
CA TYR A 12 -62.08 13.22 24.14
C TYR A 12 -60.69 13.22 24.79
N LEU A 13 -60.57 13.01 26.11
CA LEU A 13 -59.26 12.86 26.76
C LEU A 13 -58.51 11.64 26.20
N GLY A 14 -59.16 10.48 26.11
CA GLY A 14 -58.55 9.25 25.58
C GLY A 14 -58.09 9.37 24.12
N LEU A 15 -58.90 10.01 23.27
CA LEU A 15 -58.52 10.34 21.89
C LEU A 15 -57.35 11.33 21.86
N PHE A 16 -57.32 12.33 22.74
CA PHE A 16 -56.25 13.30 22.82
C PHE A 16 -54.92 12.68 23.29
N THR A 17 -54.94 11.76 24.26
CA THR A 17 -53.72 11.05 24.72
C THR A 17 -53.18 10.09 23.67
N VAL A 18 -54.05 9.38 22.95
CA VAL A 18 -53.63 8.49 21.85
C VAL A 18 -53.09 9.31 20.67
N PHE A 19 -53.72 10.45 20.35
CA PHE A 19 -53.26 11.35 19.29
C PHE A 19 -51.91 12.01 19.65
N PHE A 20 -51.72 12.44 20.91
CA PHE A 20 -50.42 12.97 21.37
C PHE A 20 -49.35 11.88 21.45
N ALA A 21 -49.68 10.66 21.89
CA ALA A 21 -48.73 9.54 21.89
C ALA A 21 -48.33 9.14 20.46
N LEU A 22 -49.27 9.17 19.52
CA LEU A 22 -49.01 8.95 18.10
C LEU A 22 -48.16 10.09 17.51
N ILE A 23 -48.48 11.37 17.78
CA ILE A 23 -47.67 12.52 17.32
C ILE A 23 -46.27 12.49 17.93
N PHE A 24 -46.13 12.13 19.21
CA PHE A 24 -44.83 12.06 19.89
C PHE A 24 -44.00 10.87 19.39
N ALA A 25 -44.62 9.72 19.15
CA ALA A 25 -43.97 8.57 18.53
C ALA A 25 -43.58 8.85 17.07
N TYR A 26 -44.46 9.46 16.27
CA TYR A 26 -44.17 9.90 14.90
C TYR A 26 -43.08 10.97 14.87
N GLY A 27 -43.11 11.93 15.80
CA GLY A 27 -42.11 12.98 15.94
C GLY A 27 -40.72 12.44 16.29
N GLN A 28 -40.63 11.48 17.20
CA GLN A 28 -39.38 10.79 17.53
C GLN A 28 -38.88 9.91 16.36
N GLU A 29 -39.78 9.26 15.62
CA GLU A 29 -39.41 8.45 14.46
C GLU A 29 -38.90 9.31 13.29
N ILE A 30 -39.49 10.48 13.06
CA ILE A 30 -39.05 11.46 12.06
C ILE A 30 -37.66 12.02 12.41
N ASP A 31 -37.42 12.36 13.69
CA ASP A 31 -36.11 12.87 14.15
C ASP A 31 -35.03 11.79 14.06
N LEU A 32 -35.35 10.53 14.40
CA LEU A 32 -34.42 9.40 14.27
C LEU A 32 -34.11 9.08 12.80
N LYS A 33 -35.11 9.10 11.90
CA LYS A 33 -34.90 8.91 10.45
C LYS A 33 -34.02 10.00 9.86
N LYS A 34 -34.24 11.25 10.24
CA LYS A 34 -33.42 12.40 9.81
C LYS A 34 -31.98 12.28 10.30
N GLN A 35 -31.79 11.91 11.57
CA GLN A 35 -30.46 11.67 12.12
C GLN A 35 -29.75 10.51 11.40
N LEU A 36 -30.41 9.37 11.22
CA LEU A 36 -29.85 8.21 10.49
C LEU A 36 -29.51 8.53 9.04
N TYR A 37 -30.29 9.38 8.39
CA TYR A 37 -30.01 9.90 7.06
C TYR A 37 -28.73 10.75 7.04
N GLU A 38 -28.62 11.75 7.91
CA GLU A 38 -27.44 12.64 8.00
C GLU A 38 -26.15 11.84 8.27
N ILE A 39 -26.25 10.83 9.14
CA ILE A 39 -25.17 9.89 9.47
C ILE A 39 -24.73 9.11 8.22
N SER A 40 -25.69 8.56 7.49
CA SER A 40 -25.39 7.69 6.37
C SER A 40 -24.80 8.46 5.20
N ILE A 41 -25.29 9.69 4.94
CA ILE A 41 -24.67 10.63 4.00
C ILE A 41 -23.25 10.97 4.42
N ASN A 42 -23.02 11.34 5.69
CA ASN A 42 -21.68 11.67 6.16
C ASN A 42 -20.73 10.49 6.03
N ASN A 43 -21.18 9.26 6.30
CA ASN A 43 -20.36 8.06 6.09
C ASN A 43 -19.96 7.87 4.62
N VAL A 44 -20.86 8.13 3.66
CA VAL A 44 -20.51 8.10 2.22
C VAL A 44 -19.45 9.15 1.91
N LYS A 45 -19.67 10.38 2.41
CA LYS A 45 -18.76 11.51 2.24
C LYS A 45 -17.35 11.21 2.73
N ILE A 46 -17.23 10.64 3.94
CA ILE A 46 -15.98 10.19 4.53
C ILE A 46 -15.27 9.16 3.64
N LEU A 47 -16.00 8.10 3.23
CA LEU A 47 -15.42 7.03 2.43
C LEU A 47 -14.84 7.59 1.12
N TYR A 48 -15.57 8.50 0.48
CA TYR A 48 -15.09 9.18 -0.71
C TYR A 48 -13.85 10.02 -0.45
N THR A 49 -13.85 10.87 0.59
CA THR A 49 -12.70 11.72 0.95
C THR A 49 -11.45 10.93 1.35
N ASN A 50 -11.63 9.72 1.89
CA ASN A 50 -10.54 8.80 2.23
C ASN A 50 -10.04 7.98 1.03
N GLY A 51 -10.61 8.18 -0.15
CA GLY A 51 -10.26 7.46 -1.37
C GLY A 51 -10.96 6.11 -1.55
N ASP A 52 -11.80 5.66 -0.61
CA ASP A 52 -12.63 4.46 -0.75
C ASP A 52 -13.92 4.77 -1.53
N LYS A 53 -13.74 5.04 -2.83
CA LYS A 53 -14.84 5.33 -3.76
C LYS A 53 -15.79 4.14 -3.92
N ALA A 54 -15.28 2.91 -3.80
CA ALA A 54 -16.07 1.68 -3.89
C ALA A 54 -17.02 1.50 -2.70
N GLY A 55 -16.51 1.73 -1.49
CA GLY A 55 -17.29 1.72 -0.26
C GLY A 55 -18.32 2.84 -0.23
N ALA A 56 -17.94 4.04 -0.65
CA ALA A 56 -18.85 5.18 -0.79
C ALA A 56 -20.01 4.83 -1.73
N PHE A 57 -19.71 4.29 -2.92
CA PHE A 57 -20.71 3.88 -3.90
C PHE A 57 -21.68 2.83 -3.35
N LYS A 58 -21.17 1.75 -2.75
CA LYS A 58 -22.01 0.69 -2.18
C LYS A 58 -22.95 1.19 -1.08
N ARG A 59 -22.49 2.12 -0.24
CA ARG A 59 -23.33 2.72 0.81
C ARG A 59 -24.36 3.67 0.23
N LEU A 60 -24.00 4.41 -0.81
CA LEU A 60 -24.88 5.37 -1.45
C LEU A 60 -26.03 4.68 -2.21
N VAL A 61 -25.76 3.54 -2.86
CA VAL A 61 -26.82 2.69 -3.48
C VAL A 61 -27.83 2.22 -2.43
N LYS A 62 -27.37 1.74 -1.28
CA LYS A 62 -28.27 1.35 -0.17
C LYS A 62 -29.04 2.54 0.41
N LEU A 63 -28.46 3.73 0.32
CA LEU A 63 -29.10 4.93 0.80
C LEU A 63 -30.21 5.37 -0.16
N GLU A 64 -29.98 5.21 -1.46
CA GLU A 64 -30.98 5.46 -2.51
C GLU A 64 -32.17 4.52 -2.38
N GLU A 65 -31.94 3.22 -2.13
CA GLU A 65 -33.02 2.26 -1.84
C GLU A 65 -33.92 2.70 -0.66
N ARG A 66 -33.34 3.44 0.29
CA ARG A 66 -34.00 3.86 1.54
C ARG A 66 -34.58 5.27 1.48
N PHE A 67 -34.04 6.11 0.61
CA PHE A 67 -34.41 7.51 0.39
C PHE A 67 -34.41 7.79 -1.12
N PRO A 68 -35.36 7.20 -1.88
CA PRO A 68 -35.36 7.24 -3.34
C PRO A 68 -35.65 8.64 -3.90
N ASP A 69 -36.25 9.52 -3.12
CA ASP A 69 -36.57 10.90 -3.53
C ASP A 69 -35.54 11.92 -3.03
N ASP A 70 -34.36 11.47 -2.60
CA ASP A 70 -33.32 12.36 -2.12
C ASP A 70 -32.43 12.88 -3.26
N ALA A 71 -32.54 14.18 -3.53
CA ALA A 71 -31.77 14.84 -4.57
C ALA A 71 -30.25 14.79 -4.35
N LEU A 72 -29.77 14.86 -3.10
CA LEU A 72 -28.33 14.83 -2.79
C LEU A 72 -27.76 13.42 -3.01
N VAL A 73 -28.48 12.37 -2.58
CA VAL A 73 -28.10 10.98 -2.81
C VAL A 73 -27.97 10.71 -4.31
N LYS A 74 -28.98 11.09 -5.09
CA LYS A 74 -28.97 10.94 -6.55
C LYS A 74 -27.85 11.73 -7.21
N TYR A 75 -27.60 12.96 -6.75
CA TYR A 75 -26.52 13.77 -7.26
C TYR A 75 -25.14 13.16 -6.97
N MET A 76 -24.92 12.67 -5.75
CA MET A 76 -23.68 11.99 -5.38
C MET A 76 -23.50 10.65 -6.13
N LEU A 77 -24.59 9.92 -6.43
CA LEU A 77 -24.54 8.72 -7.27
C LEU A 77 -24.14 9.08 -8.69
N ALA A 78 -24.71 10.14 -9.26
CA ALA A 78 -24.35 10.62 -10.59
C ALA A 78 -22.85 10.92 -10.69
N ILE A 79 -22.28 11.56 -9.66
CA ILE A 79 -20.84 11.82 -9.56
C ILE A 79 -20.03 10.53 -9.51
N LEU A 80 -20.42 9.56 -8.68
CA LEU A 80 -19.68 8.29 -8.56
C LEU A 80 -19.80 7.42 -9.82
N TYR A 81 -20.95 7.44 -10.49
CA TYR A 81 -21.09 6.76 -11.79
C TYR A 81 -20.16 7.38 -12.84
N TYR A 82 -20.03 8.70 -12.86
CA TYR A 82 -19.15 9.39 -13.80
C TYR A 82 -17.65 9.21 -13.49
N TRP A 83 -17.23 9.58 -12.27
CA TRP A 83 -15.82 9.70 -11.89
C TRP A 83 -15.17 8.43 -11.31
N TYR A 84 -15.97 7.42 -10.95
CA TYR A 84 -15.47 6.17 -10.37
C TYR A 84 -15.83 4.94 -11.20
N ARG A 85 -17.08 4.83 -11.66
CA ARG A 85 -17.53 3.68 -12.50
C ARG A 85 -17.32 3.91 -13.99
N GLU A 86 -16.99 5.13 -14.40
CA GLU A 86 -16.85 5.53 -15.81
C GLU A 86 -18.08 5.17 -16.66
N ASP A 87 -19.26 5.27 -16.06
CA ASP A 87 -20.56 4.99 -16.68
C ASP A 87 -21.34 6.31 -16.86
N PRO A 88 -21.11 7.03 -17.98
CA PRO A 88 -21.73 8.32 -18.23
C PRO A 88 -23.24 8.21 -18.48
N GLN A 89 -23.76 7.04 -18.87
CA GLN A 89 -25.19 6.85 -19.11
C GLN A 89 -25.95 6.85 -17.78
N GLN A 90 -25.50 6.06 -16.81
CA GLN A 90 -26.10 6.08 -15.46
C GLN A 90 -25.86 7.41 -14.76
N ALA A 91 -24.69 8.02 -14.94
CA ALA A 91 -24.43 9.36 -14.41
C ALA A 91 -25.45 10.39 -14.90
N ARG A 92 -25.75 10.41 -16.20
CA ARG A 92 -26.76 11.32 -16.79
C ARG A 92 -28.16 11.05 -16.26
N ARG A 93 -28.53 9.78 -16.08
CA ARG A 93 -29.84 9.40 -15.51
C ARG A 93 -30.00 9.96 -14.09
N TYR A 94 -29.09 9.61 -13.18
CA TYR A 94 -29.16 10.06 -11.78
C TYR A 94 -29.04 11.58 -11.65
N PHE A 95 -28.26 12.25 -12.51
CA PHE A 95 -28.17 13.71 -12.52
C PHE A 95 -29.51 14.36 -12.90
N ARG A 96 -30.17 13.88 -13.95
CA ARG A 96 -31.50 14.37 -14.34
C ARG A 96 -32.53 14.16 -13.24
N GLU A 97 -32.50 13.02 -12.57
CA GLU A 97 -33.40 12.75 -11.45
C GLU A 97 -33.12 13.68 -10.26
N ALA A 98 -31.85 13.92 -9.91
CA ALA A 98 -31.47 14.87 -8.87
C ALA A 98 -31.94 16.30 -9.18
N GLN A 99 -31.78 16.75 -10.43
CA GLN A 99 -32.19 18.08 -10.89
C GLN A 99 -33.71 18.25 -10.89
N LYS A 100 -34.46 17.21 -11.28
CA LYS A 100 -35.94 17.20 -11.20
C LYS A 100 -36.44 17.38 -9.76
N ILE A 101 -35.76 16.78 -8.79
CA ILE A 101 -36.15 16.87 -7.37
C ILE A 101 -35.69 18.21 -6.77
N ASN A 102 -34.47 18.65 -7.11
CA ASN A 102 -33.94 19.92 -6.63
C ASN A 102 -33.15 20.65 -7.73
N PRO A 103 -33.72 21.71 -8.33
CA PRO A 103 -33.11 22.47 -9.41
C PRO A 103 -31.77 23.13 -9.07
N LYS A 104 -31.40 23.25 -7.77
CA LYS A 104 -30.10 23.79 -7.34
C LYS A 104 -28.90 22.97 -7.82
N TYR A 105 -29.14 21.73 -8.24
CA TYR A 105 -28.11 20.87 -8.84
C TYR A 105 -28.11 21.09 -10.36
N ASP A 106 -27.53 22.21 -10.77
CA ASP A 106 -27.47 22.68 -12.16
C ASP A 106 -26.17 22.27 -12.88
N ARG A 107 -25.10 21.98 -12.14
CA ARG A 107 -23.81 21.56 -12.68
C ARG A 107 -23.77 20.04 -12.93
N PRO A 108 -23.54 19.58 -14.17
CA PRO A 108 -23.40 18.16 -14.45
C PRO A 108 -22.07 17.61 -13.91
N PRO A 109 -21.98 16.31 -13.55
CA PRO A 109 -20.78 15.71 -12.98
C PRO A 109 -19.49 15.94 -13.76
N GLY A 110 -19.56 15.97 -15.10
CA GLY A 110 -18.39 16.18 -15.97
C GLY A 110 -17.82 17.61 -15.93
N ASN A 111 -18.58 18.58 -15.42
CA ASN A 111 -18.15 19.97 -15.28
C ASN A 111 -17.68 20.30 -13.85
N LEU A 112 -17.65 19.32 -12.95
CA LEU A 112 -17.17 19.51 -11.59
C LEU A 112 -15.65 19.46 -11.55
N THR A 113 -15.04 20.44 -10.90
CA THR A 113 -13.61 20.43 -10.57
C THR A 113 -13.34 19.53 -9.37
N GLN A 114 -12.07 19.24 -9.11
CA GLN A 114 -11.67 18.49 -7.92
C GLN A 114 -12.09 19.19 -6.62
N ASP A 115 -12.09 20.52 -6.60
CA ASP A 115 -12.52 21.31 -5.44
C ASP A 115 -14.03 21.24 -5.23
N ASP A 116 -14.83 21.26 -6.31
CA ASP A 116 -16.28 21.03 -6.23
C ASP A 116 -16.59 19.65 -5.65
N LEU A 117 -15.85 18.62 -6.09
CA LEU A 117 -15.99 17.26 -5.55
C LEU A 117 -15.66 17.21 -4.06
N LEU A 118 -14.61 17.91 -3.62
CA LEU A 118 -14.24 18.00 -2.20
C LEU A 118 -15.30 18.73 -1.38
N GLU A 119 -15.95 19.75 -1.94
CA GLU A 119 -17.03 20.48 -1.25
C GLU A 119 -18.31 19.64 -1.14
N ILE A 120 -18.72 18.98 -2.23
CA ILE A 120 -19.93 18.14 -2.26
C ILE A 120 -19.79 16.96 -1.29
N PHE A 121 -18.60 16.34 -1.28
CA PHE A 121 -18.27 15.25 -0.37
C PHE A 121 -17.67 15.73 0.96
N ALA A 122 -17.71 17.02 1.27
CA ALA A 122 -17.38 17.50 2.60
C ALA A 122 -18.51 17.11 3.57
N PRO A 123 -18.22 16.37 4.66
CA PRO A 123 -19.23 16.05 5.67
C PRO A 123 -19.80 17.35 6.28
N ARG A 124 -21.14 17.47 6.35
CA ARG A 124 -21.84 18.64 6.94
C ARG A 124 -22.60 18.22 8.21
N GLY A 125 -22.69 19.11 9.20
CA GLY A 125 -23.40 18.93 10.48
C GLY A 125 -22.54 19.30 11.71
N LYS A 126 -23.16 19.64 12.86
CA LYS A 126 -22.45 19.99 14.11
C LYS A 126 -21.58 18.79 14.55
N SER A 127 -20.28 18.89 14.33
CA SER A 127 -19.31 17.80 14.36
C SER A 127 -19.20 16.95 15.64
N GLY A 128 -19.66 17.46 16.79
CA GLY A 128 -19.76 16.70 18.03
C GLY A 128 -20.88 15.63 18.04
N ALA A 129 -21.91 15.80 17.21
CA ALA A 129 -22.97 14.79 17.04
C ALA A 129 -22.45 13.55 16.31
N ASN A 130 -21.61 13.75 15.28
CA ASN A 130 -21.02 12.67 14.48
C ASN A 130 -20.17 11.70 15.33
N LEU A 131 -19.39 12.21 16.29
CA LEU A 131 -18.61 11.32 17.17
C LEU A 131 -19.49 10.51 18.13
N LYS A 132 -20.57 11.10 18.66
CA LYS A 132 -21.55 10.36 19.49
C LYS A 132 -22.21 9.22 18.71
N ILE A 133 -22.50 9.47 17.43
CA ILE A 133 -23.08 8.46 16.54
C ILE A 133 -22.08 7.34 16.31
N VAL A 134 -20.83 7.66 15.97
CA VAL A 134 -19.78 6.66 15.77
C VAL A 134 -19.59 5.83 17.04
N ILE A 135 -19.61 6.45 18.22
CA ILE A 135 -19.60 5.74 19.51
C ILE A 135 -20.79 4.78 19.61
N ALA A 136 -22.01 5.19 19.27
CA ALA A 136 -23.20 4.34 19.31
C ALA A 136 -23.10 3.15 18.32
N GLU A 137 -22.55 3.37 17.12
CA GLU A 137 -22.29 2.32 16.13
C GLU A 137 -21.24 1.31 16.62
N ILE A 138 -20.17 1.80 17.25
CA ILE A 138 -19.16 0.96 17.89
C ILE A 138 -19.78 0.14 19.01
N GLU A 139 -20.56 0.76 19.91
CA GLU A 139 -21.24 0.08 21.02
C GLU A 139 -22.17 -1.03 20.50
N LYS A 140 -22.99 -0.72 19.50
CA LYS A 140 -23.89 -1.68 18.85
C LYS A 140 -23.13 -2.84 18.20
N SER A 141 -22.00 -2.55 17.56
CA SER A 141 -21.16 -3.57 16.93
C SER A 141 -20.51 -4.47 17.98
N ILE A 142 -20.02 -3.91 19.08
CA ILE A 142 -19.46 -4.66 20.21
C ILE A 142 -20.53 -5.54 20.86
N GLN A 143 -21.74 -5.02 21.10
CA GLN A 143 -22.87 -5.80 21.65
C GLN A 143 -23.22 -7.01 20.76
N ARG A 144 -23.08 -6.86 19.43
CA ARG A 144 -23.29 -7.93 18.45
C ARG A 144 -22.06 -8.81 18.22
N ASN A 145 -21.01 -8.66 19.02
CA ASN A 145 -19.73 -9.37 18.89
C ASN A 145 -19.03 -9.15 17.52
N LYS A 146 -19.32 -8.05 16.83
CA LYS A 146 -18.78 -7.69 15.52
C LYS A 146 -17.57 -6.76 15.64
N TRP A 147 -16.46 -7.30 16.15
CA TRP A 147 -15.26 -6.53 16.51
C TRP A 147 -14.57 -5.83 15.34
N LYS A 148 -14.56 -6.44 14.14
CA LYS A 148 -13.99 -5.80 12.94
C LYS A 148 -14.81 -4.59 12.48
N GLU A 149 -16.15 -4.67 12.55
CA GLU A 149 -17.02 -3.53 12.22
C GLU A 149 -16.85 -2.40 13.24
N ALA A 150 -16.70 -2.75 14.53
CA ALA A 150 -16.38 -1.80 15.59
C ALA A 150 -15.04 -1.10 15.36
N GLU A 151 -13.99 -1.84 14.97
CA GLU A 151 -12.67 -1.29 14.65
C GLU A 151 -12.71 -0.34 13.45
N VAL A 152 -13.38 -0.72 12.36
CA VAL A 152 -13.52 0.15 11.18
C VAL A 152 -14.25 1.45 11.56
N SER A 153 -15.34 1.33 12.33
CA SER A 153 -16.11 2.49 12.81
C SER A 153 -15.26 3.37 13.71
N PHE A 154 -14.48 2.76 14.62
CA PHE A 154 -13.52 3.45 15.47
C PHE A 154 -12.48 4.21 14.64
N ILE A 155 -11.78 3.57 13.71
CA ILE A 155 -10.78 4.25 12.86
C ILE A 155 -11.41 5.42 12.10
N SER A 156 -12.62 5.26 11.57
CA SER A 156 -13.34 6.32 10.85
C SER A 156 -13.75 7.50 11.74
N GLY A 157 -13.99 7.26 13.04
CA GLY A 157 -14.37 8.28 14.01
C GLY A 157 -13.25 9.25 14.37
N LYS A 158 -11.99 8.90 14.09
CA LYS A 158 -10.82 9.68 14.51
C LYS A 158 -10.84 11.13 14.04
N GLN A 159 -11.40 11.38 12.86
CA GLN A 159 -11.50 12.72 12.27
C GLN A 159 -12.43 13.69 13.04
N TYR A 160 -13.30 13.18 13.91
CA TYR A 160 -14.25 13.99 14.67
C TYR A 160 -13.79 14.31 16.10
N ILE A 161 -12.66 13.75 16.54
CA ILE A 161 -12.18 13.85 17.92
C ILE A 161 -11.96 15.30 18.32
N ASP A 162 -11.20 16.06 17.53
CA ASP A 162 -10.75 17.43 17.87
C ASP A 162 -11.92 18.41 17.99
N GLN A 163 -13.09 18.05 17.46
CA GLN A 163 -14.30 18.87 17.42
C GLN A 163 -15.35 18.43 18.46
N ALA A 164 -15.07 17.36 19.21
CA ALA A 164 -15.94 16.83 20.24
C ALA A 164 -15.56 17.36 21.63
N SER A 165 -16.54 17.44 22.55
CA SER A 165 -16.25 17.83 23.93
C SER A 165 -15.36 16.80 24.63
N PRO A 166 -14.57 17.19 25.66
CA PRO A 166 -13.68 16.27 26.38
C PRO A 166 -14.39 15.01 26.90
N LYS A 167 -15.66 15.15 27.30
CA LYS A 167 -16.52 14.02 27.70
C LYS A 167 -16.73 13.00 26.59
N ILE A 168 -17.05 13.46 25.38
CA ILE A 168 -17.28 12.58 24.24
C ILE A 168 -15.96 11.94 23.78
N GLN A 169 -14.86 12.71 23.79
CA GLN A 169 -13.53 12.19 23.48
C GLN A 169 -13.13 11.06 24.44
N ALA A 170 -13.34 11.24 25.75
CA ALA A 170 -13.02 10.21 26.75
C ALA A 170 -13.83 8.91 26.52
N ILE A 171 -15.12 9.03 26.19
CA ILE A 171 -15.96 7.87 25.87
C ILE A 171 -15.49 7.17 24.59
N TYR A 172 -15.11 7.95 23.56
CA TYR A 172 -14.56 7.42 22.33
C TYR A 172 -13.25 6.65 22.57
N TYR A 173 -12.31 7.21 23.35
CA TYR A 173 -11.06 6.53 23.69
C TYR A 173 -11.30 5.27 24.52
N LEU A 174 -12.32 5.25 25.39
CA LEU A 174 -12.74 4.05 26.09
C LEU A 174 -13.17 2.95 25.11
N GLN A 175 -13.87 3.29 24.02
CA GLN A 175 -14.21 2.30 22.99
C GLN A 175 -12.96 1.77 22.28
N GLY A 176 -11.98 2.62 21.99
CA GLY A 176 -10.67 2.20 21.47
C GLY A 176 -10.00 1.19 22.39
N LEU A 177 -9.91 1.50 23.69
CA LEU A 177 -9.36 0.61 24.70
C LEU A 177 -10.04 -0.76 24.70
N ARG A 178 -11.38 -0.81 24.66
CA ARG A 178 -12.14 -2.06 24.60
C ARG A 178 -11.84 -2.89 23.34
N ILE A 179 -11.71 -2.23 22.19
CA ILE A 179 -11.42 -2.90 20.91
C ILE A 179 -10.02 -3.52 20.94
N TYR A 180 -9.00 -2.74 21.32
CA TYR A 180 -7.61 -3.22 21.27
C TYR A 180 -7.26 -4.18 22.40
N ASP A 181 -7.92 -4.07 23.56
CA ASP A 181 -7.85 -5.08 24.62
C ASP A 181 -8.35 -6.45 24.10
N LYS A 182 -9.49 -6.46 23.39
CA LYS A 182 -10.05 -7.68 22.81
C LYS A 182 -9.11 -8.32 21.77
N LYS A 183 -8.40 -7.49 21.00
CA LYS A 183 -7.40 -7.94 20.01
C LYS A 183 -6.07 -8.37 20.64
N LYS A 184 -5.88 -8.17 21.96
CA LYS A 184 -4.63 -8.40 22.68
C LYS A 184 -3.47 -7.54 22.15
N GLU A 185 -3.76 -6.35 21.65
CA GLU A 185 -2.76 -5.39 21.17
C GLU A 185 -2.32 -4.50 22.33
N GLU A 186 -1.28 -4.91 23.05
CA GLU A 186 -0.90 -4.32 24.34
C GLU A 186 -0.50 -2.85 24.25
N ILE A 187 0.36 -2.47 23.30
CA ILE A 187 0.82 -1.08 23.14
C ILE A 187 -0.34 -0.14 22.80
N LEU A 188 -1.24 -0.56 21.90
CA LEU A 188 -2.45 0.18 21.55
C LEU A 188 -3.42 0.29 22.72
N SER A 189 -3.58 -0.77 23.50
CA SER A 189 -4.40 -0.75 24.70
C SER A 189 -3.85 0.23 25.74
N LEU A 190 -2.53 0.21 26.00
CA LEU A 190 -1.86 1.17 26.88
C LEU A 190 -1.99 2.62 26.37
N TYR A 191 -1.93 2.82 25.05
CA TYR A 191 -2.16 4.12 24.43
C TYR A 191 -3.55 4.67 24.72
N TYR A 192 -4.60 3.90 24.44
CA TYR A 192 -5.96 4.36 24.70
C TYR A 192 -6.28 4.46 26.18
N PHE A 193 -5.74 3.58 27.02
CA PHE A 193 -5.81 3.71 28.48
C PHE A 193 -5.32 5.08 28.95
N ASN A 194 -4.19 5.56 28.42
CA ASN A 194 -3.65 6.88 28.74
C ASN A 194 -4.44 8.07 28.16
N LYS A 195 -5.19 7.84 27.07
CA LYS A 195 -6.05 8.88 26.47
C LYS A 195 -7.40 9.01 27.18
N VAL A 196 -7.86 7.97 27.86
CA VAL A 196 -9.10 8.02 28.65
C VAL A 196 -8.88 8.87 29.90
N LYS A 197 -9.52 10.04 29.91
CA LYS A 197 -9.57 10.91 31.10
C LYS A 197 -10.76 10.51 31.97
N GLU A 198 -10.48 9.74 33.04
CA GLU A 198 -11.49 9.20 33.96
C GLU A 198 -12.43 10.26 34.53
N THR A 199 -11.92 11.47 34.80
CA THR A 199 -12.71 12.60 35.32
C THR A 199 -13.89 12.99 34.43
N PHE A 200 -13.85 12.65 33.15
CA PHE A 200 -14.93 12.92 32.21
C PHE A 200 -15.88 11.72 32.01
N LEU A 201 -15.62 10.58 32.64
CA LEU A 201 -16.48 9.41 32.60
C LEU A 201 -17.50 9.43 33.75
N SER A 202 -18.74 9.01 33.44
CA SER A 202 -19.83 8.92 34.41
C SER A 202 -20.76 7.75 34.07
N GLY A 203 -21.54 7.29 35.06
CA GLY A 203 -22.55 6.24 34.90
C GLY A 203 -21.98 4.95 34.31
N LYS A 204 -22.62 4.44 33.24
CA LYS A 204 -22.24 3.18 32.58
C LYS A 204 -20.77 3.18 32.10
N TYR A 205 -20.24 4.32 31.66
CA TYR A 205 -18.88 4.40 31.11
C TYR A 205 -17.80 4.33 32.17
N LYS A 206 -18.04 4.88 33.36
CA LYS A 206 -17.12 4.73 34.48
C LYS A 206 -17.03 3.26 34.91
N ARG A 207 -18.18 2.59 35.07
CA ARG A 207 -18.24 1.14 35.38
C ARG A 207 -17.55 0.28 34.32
N GLN A 208 -17.66 0.65 33.04
CA GLN A 208 -16.95 -0.04 31.95
C GLN A 208 -15.43 0.18 31.98
N PHE A 209 -14.94 1.29 32.56
CA PHE A 209 -13.52 1.61 32.62
C PHE A 209 -12.80 0.95 33.81
N GLU A 210 -13.49 0.73 34.95
CA GLU A 210 -12.86 0.18 36.17
C GLU A 210 -12.07 -1.13 35.94
N PRO A 211 -12.58 -2.14 35.20
CA PRO A 211 -11.80 -3.36 34.95
C PRO A 211 -10.51 -3.10 34.16
N PHE A 212 -10.52 -2.11 33.26
CA PHE A 212 -9.32 -1.72 32.54
C PHE A 212 -8.35 -0.94 33.42
N LYS A 213 -8.84 -0.15 34.38
CA LYS A 213 -8.01 0.55 35.35
C LYS A 213 -7.21 -0.43 36.20
N GLU A 214 -7.85 -1.46 36.74
CA GLU A 214 -7.18 -2.52 37.50
C GLU A 214 -6.13 -3.25 36.64
N LYS A 215 -6.46 -3.55 35.39
CA LYS A 215 -5.58 -4.29 34.47
C LYS A 215 -4.39 -3.46 33.96
N TYR A 216 -4.61 -2.21 33.56
CA TYR A 216 -3.63 -1.41 32.82
C TYR A 216 -2.91 -0.37 33.66
N ALA A 217 -3.41 0.03 34.83
CA ALA A 217 -2.66 0.90 35.75
C ALA A 217 -1.30 0.31 36.16
N PRO A 218 -1.19 -0.95 36.65
CA PRO A 218 0.11 -1.52 37.01
C PRO A 218 1.03 -1.71 35.80
N ARG A 219 0.48 -2.07 34.64
CA ARG A 219 1.25 -2.19 33.38
C ARG A 219 1.80 -0.85 32.94
N TRP A 220 0.99 0.20 33.05
CA TRP A 220 1.43 1.56 32.75
C TRP A 220 2.56 2.01 33.68
N GLN A 221 2.50 1.71 34.97
CA GLN A 221 3.60 2.01 35.89
C GLN A 221 4.90 1.27 35.52
N ARG A 222 4.79 -0.02 35.16
CA ARG A 222 5.94 -0.78 34.64
C ARG A 222 6.51 -0.16 33.37
N PHE A 223 5.64 0.22 32.43
CA PHE A 223 6.03 0.88 31.19
C PHE A 223 6.76 2.21 31.47
N LYS A 224 6.24 3.05 32.38
CA LYS A 224 6.91 4.28 32.81
C LYS A 224 8.30 4.02 33.38
N LYS A 225 8.43 3.03 34.26
CA LYS A 225 9.71 2.68 34.88
C LYS A 225 10.73 2.20 33.84
N LEU A 226 10.28 1.36 32.89
CA LEU A 226 11.14 0.82 31.83
C LEU A 226 11.64 1.91 30.87
N TYR A 227 10.77 2.84 30.49
CA TYR A 227 11.08 3.89 29.50
C TYR A 227 11.33 5.26 30.13
N ALA A 228 11.70 5.29 31.42
CA ALA A 228 12.15 6.49 32.11
C ALA A 228 13.53 6.95 31.62
N ASP A 229 14.36 6.01 31.15
CA ASP A 229 15.67 6.29 30.56
C ASP A 229 15.59 6.53 29.05
N VAL A 230 16.30 7.55 28.56
CA VAL A 230 16.32 7.95 27.15
C VAL A 230 17.08 6.96 26.28
N GLY A 231 18.12 6.31 26.83
CA GLY A 231 18.86 5.26 26.12
C GLY A 231 17.98 4.08 25.75
N THR A 232 17.18 3.62 26.71
CA THR A 232 16.21 2.53 26.54
C THR A 232 15.12 2.89 25.52
N VAL A 233 14.64 4.14 25.54
CA VAL A 233 13.71 4.66 24.53
C VAL A 233 14.36 4.67 23.14
N SER A 234 15.60 5.13 23.01
CA SER A 234 16.34 5.17 21.74
C SER A 234 16.55 3.79 21.13
N ASN A 235 16.88 2.79 21.96
CA ASN A 235 17.03 1.40 21.53
C ASN A 235 15.70 0.81 21.02
N ALA A 236 14.60 1.05 21.74
CA ALA A 236 13.28 0.60 21.30
C ALA A 236 12.87 1.24 19.96
N ILE A 237 13.10 2.55 19.78
CA ILE A 237 12.84 3.25 18.52
C ILE A 237 13.63 2.63 17.37
N SER A 238 14.91 2.33 17.58
CA SER A 238 15.77 1.72 16.57
C SER A 238 15.24 0.34 16.12
N ASN A 239 14.74 -0.47 17.06
CA ASN A 239 14.13 -1.77 16.75
C ASN A 239 12.87 -1.61 15.89
N TYR A 240 11.95 -0.72 16.26
CA TYR A 240 10.74 -0.47 15.46
C TYR A 240 11.05 0.03 14.04
N LEU A 241 12.07 0.90 13.90
CA LEU A 241 12.51 1.38 12.58
C LEU A 241 13.10 0.24 11.73
N ASN A 242 13.91 -0.64 12.33
CA ASN A 242 14.50 -1.79 11.64
C ASN A 242 13.44 -2.80 11.19
N GLU A 243 12.43 -3.05 12.01
CA GLU A 243 11.30 -3.94 11.71
C GLU A 243 10.28 -3.31 10.74
N LYS A 244 10.44 -2.01 10.42
CA LYS A 244 9.52 -1.21 9.59
C LYS A 244 8.10 -1.14 10.13
N ASN A 245 7.93 -1.25 11.44
CA ASN A 245 6.63 -1.15 12.10
C ASN A 245 6.33 0.31 12.48
N ILE A 246 6.07 1.14 11.47
CA ILE A 246 5.98 2.60 11.63
C ILE A 246 4.73 3.01 12.43
N ASP A 247 3.61 2.30 12.29
CA ASP A 247 2.38 2.65 13.01
C ASP A 247 2.51 2.44 14.52
N GLU A 248 3.10 1.31 14.95
CA GLU A 248 3.39 1.06 16.37
C GLU A 248 4.46 2.02 16.91
N LEU A 249 5.48 2.37 16.10
CA LEU A 249 6.46 3.37 16.48
C LEU A 249 5.79 4.70 16.83
N LEU A 250 4.85 5.17 16.00
CA LEU A 250 4.17 6.44 16.26
C LEU A 250 3.37 6.41 17.57
N ILE A 251 2.74 5.28 17.89
CA ILE A 251 2.00 5.07 19.14
C ILE A 251 2.97 5.01 20.34
N PHE A 252 4.08 4.31 20.19
CA PHE A 252 5.13 4.22 21.19
C PHE A 252 5.71 5.61 21.51
N LEU A 253 6.00 6.42 20.48
CA LEU A 253 6.48 7.80 20.64
C LEU A 253 5.47 8.68 21.37
N ASP A 254 4.17 8.52 21.11
CA ASP A 254 3.12 9.23 21.87
C ASP A 254 3.13 8.84 23.36
N LEU A 255 3.31 7.56 23.69
CA LEU A 255 3.40 7.09 25.07
C LEU A 255 4.64 7.65 25.78
N CYS A 256 5.80 7.58 25.14
CA CYS A 256 7.04 8.16 25.68
C CYS A 256 6.94 9.68 25.86
N SER A 257 6.22 10.37 24.98
CA SER A 257 5.99 11.82 25.10
C SER A 257 5.24 12.20 26.38
N VAL A 258 4.37 11.31 26.88
CA VAL A 258 3.67 11.50 28.17
C VAL A 258 4.63 11.32 29.35
N ILE A 259 5.53 10.34 29.29
CA ILE A 259 6.54 10.08 30.34
C ILE A 259 7.48 11.27 30.47
N HIS A 260 7.94 11.78 29.33
CA HIS A 260 8.95 12.84 29.24
C HIS A 260 8.34 14.24 29.07
N ALA A 261 7.08 14.43 29.44
CA ALA A 261 6.33 15.67 29.16
C ALA A 261 6.98 16.95 29.71
N LYS A 262 7.76 16.84 30.80
CA LYS A 262 8.49 17.97 31.43
C LYS A 262 9.88 18.20 30.84
N ASN A 263 10.48 17.21 30.17
CA ASN A 263 11.83 17.32 29.61
C ASN A 263 11.75 17.79 28.15
N ARG A 264 12.07 19.08 27.93
CA ARG A 264 11.98 19.71 26.61
C ARG A 264 12.92 19.08 25.58
N GLU A 265 14.14 18.74 25.98
CA GLU A 265 15.12 18.13 25.06
C GLU A 265 14.71 16.73 24.63
N VAL A 266 14.25 15.90 25.57
CA VAL A 266 13.78 14.55 25.26
C VAL A 266 12.52 14.61 24.39
N LYS A 267 11.62 15.57 24.66
CA LYS A 267 10.47 15.79 23.79
C LYS A 267 10.90 16.17 22.38
N PHE A 268 11.88 17.06 22.23
CA PHE A 268 12.42 17.42 20.91
C PHE A 268 13.03 16.20 20.20
N PHE A 269 13.79 15.37 20.92
CA PHE A 269 14.30 14.09 20.41
C PHE A 269 13.18 13.16 19.92
N LEU A 270 12.12 12.96 20.71
CA LEU A 270 10.98 12.14 20.34
C LEU A 270 10.26 12.67 19.09
N GLU A 271 10.12 13.99 18.96
CA GLU A 271 9.54 14.61 17.76
C GLU A 271 10.45 14.49 16.53
N LEU A 272 11.78 14.52 16.69
CA LEU A 272 12.71 14.20 15.59
C LEU A 272 12.50 12.76 15.11
N LYS A 273 12.32 11.82 16.04
CA LYS A 273 12.02 10.42 15.70
C LYS A 273 10.64 10.25 15.08
N ARG A 274 9.65 11.06 15.48
CA ARG A 274 8.34 11.13 14.82
C ARG A 274 8.43 11.68 13.41
N LEU A 275 9.27 12.70 13.19
CA LEU A 275 9.54 13.23 11.86
C LEU A 275 10.16 12.15 10.97
N GLU A 276 11.20 11.46 11.46
CA GLU A 276 11.83 10.32 10.78
C GLU A 276 10.82 9.21 10.43
N ALA A 277 9.92 8.87 11.35
CA ALA A 277 8.82 7.93 11.10
C ALA A 277 7.88 8.42 10.00
N PHE A 278 7.47 9.71 10.01
CA PHE A 278 6.60 10.26 8.97
C PHE A 278 7.24 10.31 7.58
N LEU A 279 8.57 10.43 7.47
CA LEU A 279 9.26 10.35 6.19
C LEU A 279 9.18 8.95 5.55
N ASN A 280 8.93 7.92 6.35
CA ASN A 280 8.73 6.55 5.87
C ASN A 280 7.28 6.28 5.41
N ILE A 281 6.37 7.26 5.49
CA ILE A 281 4.96 7.13 5.10
C ILE A 281 4.69 7.91 3.80
N PRO A 282 3.84 7.44 2.87
CA PRO A 282 3.55 8.12 1.60
C PRO A 282 2.99 9.55 1.70
N ASN A 283 2.47 9.97 2.86
CA ASN A 283 1.84 11.27 3.06
C ASN A 283 2.75 12.26 3.81
N LEU A 284 3.54 13.00 3.04
CA LEU A 284 4.56 13.93 3.55
C LEU A 284 3.99 15.21 4.21
N LYS A 285 2.68 15.47 4.10
CA LYS A 285 2.05 16.69 4.67
C LYS A 285 2.21 16.77 6.19
N ARG A 286 2.18 15.61 6.87
CA ARG A 286 2.39 15.54 8.33
C ARG A 286 3.84 15.80 8.71
N ALA A 287 4.79 15.22 7.96
CA ALA A 287 6.22 15.48 8.15
C ALA A 287 6.54 16.97 7.97
N GLU A 288 5.98 17.63 6.95
CA GLU A 288 6.19 19.05 6.71
C GLU A 288 5.69 19.94 7.84
N LYS A 289 4.46 19.72 8.32
CA LYS A 289 3.93 20.47 9.47
C LYS A 289 4.78 20.27 10.72
N LEU A 290 5.22 19.04 10.98
CA LEU A 290 6.05 18.73 12.14
C LEU A 290 7.43 19.38 12.02
N TYR A 291 8.06 19.31 10.84
CA TYR A 291 9.32 20.01 10.59
C TYR A 291 9.21 21.52 10.82
N GLN A 292 8.15 22.16 10.32
CA GLN A 292 7.92 23.60 10.55
C GLN A 292 7.84 23.91 12.04
N SER A 293 7.07 23.12 12.80
CA SER A 293 7.01 23.25 14.27
C SER A 293 8.39 23.08 14.93
N LEU A 294 9.18 22.08 14.52
CA LEU A 294 10.51 21.82 15.10
C LEU A 294 11.52 22.91 14.74
N SER A 295 11.45 23.47 13.53
CA SER A 295 12.31 24.57 13.09
C SER A 295 12.10 25.84 13.92
N LEU A 296 10.87 26.13 14.35
CA LEU A 296 10.58 27.24 15.27
C LEU A 296 11.11 26.97 16.69
N GLN A 297 11.12 25.70 17.11
CA GLN A 297 11.64 25.29 18.42
C GLN A 297 13.17 25.22 18.48
N LYS A 298 13.86 25.19 17.32
CA LYS A 298 15.34 25.10 17.18
C LYS A 298 16.09 26.14 18.01
N ILE A 299 15.53 27.34 18.17
CA ILE A 299 16.14 28.45 18.93
C ILE A 299 16.39 28.07 20.41
N ASN A 300 15.59 27.13 20.95
CA ASN A 300 15.62 26.74 22.35
C ASN A 300 16.34 25.40 22.62
N ILE A 301 17.08 24.86 21.63
CA ILE A 301 17.75 23.55 21.73
C ILE A 301 19.26 23.74 21.56
N GLN A 302 20.03 23.32 22.57
CA GLN A 302 21.51 23.47 22.57
C GLN A 302 22.24 22.23 22.03
N ASN A 303 21.56 21.07 21.96
CA ASN A 303 22.17 19.84 21.48
C ASN A 303 22.45 19.87 19.96
N ALA A 304 23.73 20.05 19.59
CA ALA A 304 24.16 20.12 18.20
C ALA A 304 23.81 18.86 17.38
N GLY A 305 23.81 17.68 18.01
CA GLY A 305 23.44 16.42 17.35
C GLY A 305 21.96 16.38 16.93
N TYR A 306 21.07 16.97 17.73
CA TYR A 306 19.65 17.10 17.39
C TYR A 306 19.43 18.09 16.24
N LEU A 307 20.18 19.20 16.23
CA LEU A 307 20.10 20.17 15.15
C LEU A 307 20.60 19.59 13.82
N ALA A 308 21.73 18.88 13.84
CA ALA A 308 22.25 18.16 12.68
C ALA A 308 21.25 17.11 12.17
N THR A 309 20.59 16.40 13.09
CA THR A 309 19.53 15.43 12.74
C THR A 309 18.33 16.12 12.09
N LEU A 310 17.89 17.27 12.62
CA LEU A 310 16.78 18.04 12.03
C LEU A 310 17.12 18.51 10.60
N ASP A 311 18.33 19.02 10.39
CA ASP A 311 18.79 19.50 9.08
C ASP A 311 18.91 18.33 8.08
N ARG A 312 19.37 17.15 8.53
CA ARG A 312 19.34 15.90 7.74
C ARG A 312 17.92 15.51 7.35
N LEU A 313 16.99 15.46 8.30
CA LEU A 313 15.59 15.09 8.06
C LEU A 313 14.85 16.10 7.17
N HIS A 314 15.19 17.39 7.26
CA HIS A 314 14.68 18.42 6.35
C HIS A 314 15.07 18.12 4.90
N SER A 315 16.35 17.79 4.70
CA SER A 315 16.89 17.46 3.39
C SER A 315 16.16 16.24 2.83
N GLU A 316 15.98 15.21 3.64
CA GLU A 316 15.26 13.99 3.26
C GLU A 316 13.78 14.25 2.91
N LEU A 317 13.08 15.07 3.70
CA LEU A 317 11.71 15.50 3.41
C LEU A 317 11.60 16.14 2.03
N LEU A 318 12.52 17.04 1.70
CA LEU A 318 12.46 17.76 0.44
C LEU A 318 12.82 16.87 -0.74
N ILE A 319 13.74 15.92 -0.55
CA ILE A 319 14.03 14.87 -1.53
C ILE A 319 12.75 14.07 -1.82
N LEU A 320 12.07 13.58 -0.79
CA LEU A 320 10.85 12.80 -0.94
C LEU A 320 9.73 13.62 -1.59
N LYS A 321 9.60 14.91 -1.28
CA LYS A 321 8.62 15.80 -1.93
C LYS A 321 8.93 15.97 -3.41
N ALA A 322 10.18 16.18 -3.78
CA ALA A 322 10.59 16.27 -5.18
C ALA A 322 10.33 14.94 -5.92
N GLU A 323 10.66 13.80 -5.30
CA GLU A 323 10.38 12.48 -5.83
C GLU A 323 8.88 12.25 -6.03
N GLN A 324 8.02 12.68 -5.10
CA GLN A 324 6.57 12.54 -5.22
C GLN A 324 6.01 13.32 -6.43
N ILE A 325 6.57 14.49 -6.72
CA ILE A 325 6.13 15.36 -7.82
C ILE A 325 6.51 14.76 -9.18
N ILE A 326 7.73 14.22 -9.29
CA ILE A 326 8.20 13.63 -10.56
C ILE A 326 7.86 12.15 -10.68
N ARG A 327 7.24 11.53 -9.66
CA ARG A 327 7.11 10.06 -9.51
C ARG A 327 6.55 9.38 -10.75
N TRP A 328 5.44 9.90 -11.28
CA TRP A 328 4.71 9.28 -12.38
C TRP A 328 5.48 9.38 -13.70
N GLU A 329 6.04 10.55 -13.99
CA GLU A 329 6.81 10.78 -15.21
C GLU A 329 8.14 10.05 -15.16
N LYS A 330 8.79 10.02 -13.99
CA LYS A 330 9.97 9.22 -13.72
C LYS A 330 9.68 7.73 -13.91
N ALA A 331 8.61 7.20 -13.33
CA ALA A 331 8.24 5.78 -13.48
C ALA A 331 7.93 5.44 -14.93
N ARG A 332 7.28 6.34 -15.68
CA ARG A 332 7.04 6.20 -17.12
C ARG A 332 8.35 6.18 -17.91
N ALA A 333 9.26 7.12 -17.63
CA ALA A 333 10.57 7.19 -18.28
C ALA A 333 11.42 5.95 -17.97
N ASP A 334 11.48 5.54 -16.70
CA ASP A 334 12.16 4.31 -16.25
C ASP A 334 11.58 3.08 -16.97
N SER A 335 10.26 3.02 -17.14
CA SER A 335 9.59 1.91 -17.85
C SER A 335 9.94 1.88 -19.34
N LEU A 336 9.96 3.04 -20.01
CA LEU A 336 10.38 3.15 -21.42
C LEU A 336 11.84 2.72 -21.61
N MET A 337 12.73 3.16 -20.72
CA MET A 337 14.13 2.75 -20.74
C MET A 337 14.30 1.25 -20.47
N LEU A 338 13.46 0.67 -19.62
CA LEU A 338 13.42 -0.77 -19.37
C LEU A 338 12.87 -1.59 -20.54
N VAL A 339 12.25 -0.99 -21.55
CA VAL A 339 11.82 -1.69 -22.77
C VAL A 339 12.64 -1.31 -23.99
N GLY A 340 13.79 -0.65 -23.79
CA GLY A 340 14.72 -0.26 -24.86
C GLY A 340 14.35 1.05 -25.59
N LEU A 341 13.25 1.71 -25.21
CA LEU A 341 12.81 3.00 -25.75
C LEU A 341 13.54 4.16 -25.07
N TYR A 342 14.85 4.23 -25.30
CA TYR A 342 15.75 5.13 -24.58
C TYR A 342 15.53 6.59 -24.92
N ASP A 343 15.27 6.92 -26.18
CA ASP A 343 15.12 8.31 -26.62
C ASP A 343 13.82 8.91 -26.09
N GLU A 344 12.74 8.13 -26.08
CA GLU A 344 11.45 8.50 -25.50
C GLU A 344 11.54 8.67 -23.98
N GLY A 345 12.21 7.74 -23.29
CA GLY A 345 12.48 7.87 -21.86
C GLY A 345 13.32 9.12 -21.54
N MET A 346 14.36 9.38 -22.32
CA MET A 346 15.23 10.55 -22.16
C MET A 346 14.50 11.87 -22.45
N ALA A 347 13.59 11.89 -23.43
CA ALA A 347 12.76 13.05 -23.73
C ALA A 347 11.88 13.43 -22.53
N ILE A 348 11.31 12.43 -21.83
CA ILE A 348 10.55 12.68 -20.59
C ILE A 348 11.45 13.30 -19.51
N TYR A 349 12.65 12.75 -19.28
CA TYR A 349 13.57 13.34 -18.30
C TYR A 349 14.03 14.77 -18.65
N LYS A 350 14.27 15.07 -19.93
CA LYS A 350 14.55 16.43 -20.40
C LYS A 350 13.36 17.37 -20.11
N SER A 351 12.14 16.93 -20.40
CA SER A 351 10.92 17.68 -20.09
C SER A 351 10.74 17.93 -18.58
N ILE A 352 11.07 16.96 -17.73
CA ILE A 352 11.07 17.13 -16.26
C ILE A 352 12.08 18.22 -15.87
N LEU A 353 13.31 18.16 -16.38
CA LEU A 353 14.35 19.17 -16.10
C LEU A 353 13.93 20.59 -16.54
N GLU A 354 13.37 20.73 -17.73
CA GLU A 354 12.93 22.01 -18.27
C GLU A 354 11.79 22.63 -17.46
N ARG A 355 10.82 21.82 -17.03
CA ARG A 355 9.71 22.29 -16.17
C ARG A 355 10.20 22.64 -14.77
N GLN A 356 11.16 21.90 -14.22
CA GLN A 356 11.74 22.24 -12.92
C GLN A 356 12.52 23.55 -12.96
N LYS A 357 13.30 23.82 -14.02
CA LYS A 357 13.97 25.13 -14.20
C LYS A 357 13.01 26.34 -14.11
N LYS A 358 11.72 26.15 -14.39
CA LYS A 358 10.69 27.20 -14.38
C LYS A 358 9.82 27.20 -13.10
N GLY A 359 10.00 26.26 -12.18
CA GLY A 359 9.09 26.02 -11.04
C GLY A 359 9.65 26.40 -9.65
N ARG A 360 8.75 26.57 -8.67
CA ARG A 360 9.08 26.92 -7.26
C ARG A 360 9.97 25.89 -6.53
N LEU A 361 10.08 24.65 -7.01
CA LEU A 361 10.94 23.61 -6.40
C LEU A 361 12.42 23.71 -6.81
N ALA A 362 12.74 24.32 -7.96
CA ALA A 362 14.13 24.59 -8.35
C ALA A 362 14.87 25.49 -7.35
N ALA A 363 14.15 26.29 -6.57
CA ALA A 363 14.73 27.18 -5.57
C ALA A 363 15.32 26.46 -4.34
N ARG A 364 14.97 25.18 -4.07
CA ARG A 364 15.43 24.48 -2.85
C ARG A 364 16.32 23.25 -3.08
N PHE A 365 16.11 22.46 -4.13
CA PHE A 365 16.95 21.28 -4.47
C PHE A 365 17.48 21.29 -5.90
N GLY A 366 17.20 22.37 -6.66
CA GLY A 366 17.56 22.51 -8.06
C GLY A 366 17.26 21.26 -8.91
N ASN A 367 18.08 21.07 -9.94
CA ASN A 367 18.02 19.93 -10.86
C ASN A 367 18.69 18.66 -10.29
N GLU A 368 19.13 18.68 -9.02
CA GLU A 368 20.09 17.73 -8.45
C GLU A 368 19.53 16.31 -8.35
N LEU A 369 18.28 16.14 -7.94
CA LEU A 369 17.66 14.80 -7.85
C LEU A 369 17.44 14.17 -9.22
N ILE A 370 17.18 14.99 -10.23
CA ILE A 370 17.00 14.53 -11.59
C ILE A 370 18.36 14.18 -12.21
N TYR A 371 19.40 14.96 -11.92
CA TYR A 371 20.78 14.59 -12.28
C TYR A 371 21.24 13.29 -11.62
N LEU A 372 20.88 13.03 -10.36
CA LEU A 372 21.13 11.73 -9.72
C LEU A 372 20.38 10.58 -10.41
N ALA A 373 19.10 10.78 -10.75
CA ALA A 373 18.32 9.78 -11.48
C ALA A 373 18.90 9.51 -12.88
N LEU A 374 19.23 10.56 -13.62
CA LEU A 374 19.88 10.49 -14.93
C LEU A 374 21.23 9.81 -14.85
N ALA A 375 22.04 10.11 -13.83
CA ALA A 375 23.31 9.42 -13.62
C ALA A 375 23.12 7.92 -13.40
N LYS A 376 22.14 7.54 -12.57
CA LYS A 376 21.81 6.13 -12.32
C LYS A 376 21.37 5.42 -13.59
N ILE A 377 20.51 6.04 -14.39
CA ILE A 377 20.06 5.52 -15.68
C ILE A 377 21.22 5.36 -16.65
N HIS A 378 22.01 6.42 -16.84
CA HIS A 378 23.13 6.39 -17.76
C HIS A 378 24.14 5.30 -17.39
N LYS A 379 24.33 5.04 -16.08
CA LYS A 379 25.06 3.87 -15.58
C LYS A 379 24.37 2.56 -15.96
N ASP A 380 23.07 2.42 -15.67
CA ASP A 380 22.31 1.19 -15.94
C ASP A 380 22.23 0.84 -17.44
N ILE A 381 22.43 1.82 -18.35
CA ILE A 381 22.45 1.60 -19.81
C ILE A 381 23.88 1.56 -20.40
N GLY A 382 24.92 1.65 -19.57
CA GLY A 382 26.33 1.58 -20.01
C GLY A 382 26.90 2.87 -20.58
N LYS A 383 26.18 4.00 -20.51
CA LYS A 383 26.67 5.34 -20.92
C LYS A 383 27.41 6.02 -19.75
N TYR A 384 28.47 5.40 -19.22
CA TYR A 384 29.14 5.84 -17.97
C TYR A 384 29.69 7.27 -17.99
N ASN A 385 30.21 7.73 -19.13
CA ASN A 385 30.69 9.12 -19.26
C ASN A 385 29.56 10.13 -19.11
N ASN A 386 28.37 9.83 -19.63
CA ASN A 386 27.21 10.69 -19.41
C ASN A 386 26.73 10.62 -17.95
N ALA A 387 26.81 9.45 -17.31
CA ALA A 387 26.51 9.32 -15.89
C ALA A 387 27.40 10.23 -15.03
N ARG A 388 28.71 10.22 -15.29
CA ARG A 388 29.70 11.11 -14.64
C ARG A 388 29.40 12.58 -14.91
N LYS A 389 29.12 12.96 -16.18
CA LYS A 389 28.73 14.34 -16.54
C LYS A 389 27.53 14.85 -15.74
N TYR A 390 26.53 14.01 -15.46
CA TYR A 390 25.39 14.41 -14.63
C TYR A 390 25.75 14.52 -13.15
N LEU A 391 26.61 13.64 -12.63
CA LEU A 391 27.14 13.76 -11.27
C LEU A 391 27.97 15.03 -11.08
N ASP A 392 28.77 15.41 -12.08
CA ASP A 392 29.62 16.61 -12.02
C ASP A 392 28.81 17.91 -12.11
N ARG A 393 27.57 17.85 -12.61
CA ARG A 393 26.61 18.96 -12.60
C ARG A 393 25.90 19.17 -11.26
N LEU A 394 26.09 18.27 -10.30
CA LEU A 394 25.54 18.44 -8.96
C LEU A 394 26.34 19.49 -8.19
N LYS A 395 25.65 20.46 -7.59
CA LYS A 395 26.29 21.34 -6.60
C LYS A 395 26.78 20.47 -5.44
N LYS A 396 28.04 20.65 -5.04
CA LYS A 396 28.66 19.95 -3.91
C LYS A 396 28.03 20.39 -2.59
N THR A 397 26.85 19.86 -2.28
CA THR A 397 26.27 19.97 -0.95
C THR A 397 26.70 18.76 -0.13
N VAL A 398 27.10 18.97 1.12
CA VAL A 398 27.50 17.90 2.06
C VAL A 398 26.43 16.82 2.14
N GLN A 399 25.15 17.21 2.03
CA GLN A 399 23.97 16.37 2.11
C GLN A 399 23.83 15.37 0.94
N LEU A 400 24.28 15.72 -0.27
CA LEU A 400 24.23 14.82 -1.43
C LEU A 400 25.52 14.04 -1.64
N GLN A 401 26.62 14.47 -1.02
CA GLN A 401 27.94 13.92 -1.26
C GLN A 401 28.03 12.40 -1.02
N GLN A 402 27.38 11.88 0.03
CA GLN A 402 27.38 10.44 0.31
C GLN A 402 26.66 9.65 -0.80
N ARG A 403 25.53 10.15 -1.30
CA ARG A 403 24.78 9.53 -2.41
C ARG A 403 25.57 9.61 -3.72
N VAL A 404 26.24 10.74 -3.96
CA VAL A 404 27.12 10.94 -5.13
C VAL A 404 28.29 9.96 -5.09
N ASN A 405 28.98 9.85 -3.95
CA ASN A 405 30.10 8.93 -3.78
C ASN A 405 29.67 7.47 -4.00
N SER A 406 28.57 7.06 -3.36
CA SER A 406 28.00 5.72 -3.54
C SER A 406 27.65 5.43 -5.01
N LEU A 407 27.11 6.42 -5.73
CA LEU A 407 26.79 6.26 -7.15
C LEU A 407 28.06 6.24 -8.03
N ARG A 408 29.09 7.04 -7.71
CA ARG A 408 30.40 6.98 -8.39
C ARG A 408 31.04 5.60 -8.23
N ASP A 409 31.03 5.05 -7.02
CA ASP A 409 31.54 3.70 -6.75
C ASP A 409 30.74 2.65 -7.52
N SER A 410 29.42 2.78 -7.55
CA SER A 410 28.56 1.90 -8.34
C SER A 410 28.81 2.01 -9.85
N ILE A 411 29.18 3.19 -10.37
CA ILE A 411 29.56 3.38 -11.77
C ILE A 411 30.87 2.65 -12.07
N ALA A 412 31.88 2.83 -11.22
CA ALA A 412 33.17 2.16 -11.38
C ALA A 412 33.02 0.62 -11.37
N LYS A 413 32.21 0.08 -10.44
CA LYS A 413 31.91 -1.35 -10.38
C LYS A 413 31.16 -1.86 -11.62
N ALA A 414 30.21 -1.10 -12.14
CA ALA A 414 29.47 -1.47 -13.35
C ALA A 414 30.37 -1.48 -14.59
N GLU A 415 31.25 -0.49 -14.73
CA GLU A 415 32.22 -0.40 -15.84
C GLU A 415 33.27 -1.52 -15.79
N LEU A 416 33.77 -1.84 -14.59
CA LEU A 416 34.65 -3.00 -14.40
C LEU A 416 33.94 -4.30 -14.77
N PHE A 417 32.69 -4.48 -14.33
CA PHE A 417 31.88 -5.65 -14.68
C PHE A 417 31.66 -5.75 -16.19
N GLU A 418 31.42 -4.64 -16.89
CA GLU A 418 31.25 -4.62 -18.34
C GLU A 418 32.50 -5.13 -19.07
N LYS A 419 33.71 -4.73 -18.63
CA LYS A 419 34.97 -5.27 -19.16
C LYS A 419 35.09 -6.78 -18.91
N THR A 420 34.85 -7.21 -17.67
CA THR A 420 34.88 -8.64 -17.31
C THR A 420 33.84 -9.44 -18.11
N TRP A 421 32.65 -8.88 -18.34
CA TRP A 421 31.60 -9.49 -19.14
C TRP A 421 32.06 -9.66 -20.59
N GLN A 422 32.68 -8.64 -21.20
CA GLN A 422 33.20 -8.74 -22.58
C GLN A 422 34.25 -9.84 -22.70
N GLU A 423 35.22 -9.90 -21.79
CA GLU A 423 36.26 -10.93 -21.75
C GLU A 423 35.66 -12.32 -21.61
N LYS A 424 34.74 -12.51 -20.66
CA LYS A 424 34.09 -13.79 -20.39
C LYS A 424 33.17 -14.23 -21.53
N MET A 425 32.47 -13.30 -22.19
CA MET A 425 31.66 -13.60 -23.36
C MET A 425 32.52 -13.96 -24.57
N GLN A 426 33.69 -13.35 -24.75
CA GLN A 426 34.65 -13.77 -25.78
C GLN A 426 35.23 -15.17 -25.49
N GLU A 427 35.60 -15.44 -24.23
CA GLU A 427 36.05 -16.76 -23.79
C GLU A 427 34.98 -17.83 -24.06
N ALA A 428 33.72 -17.53 -23.72
CA ALA A 428 32.58 -18.40 -23.97
C ALA A 428 32.35 -18.61 -25.48
N LYS A 429 32.46 -17.58 -26.31
CA LYS A 429 32.35 -17.72 -27.79
C LYS A 429 33.48 -18.58 -28.38
N LYS A 430 34.71 -18.48 -27.86
CA LYS A 430 35.81 -19.39 -28.25
C LYS A 430 35.54 -20.84 -27.82
N ALA A 431 35.07 -21.04 -26.59
CA ALA A 431 34.67 -22.37 -26.11
C ALA A 431 33.51 -22.96 -26.94
N TRP A 432 32.57 -22.12 -27.36
CA TRP A 432 31.48 -22.48 -28.26
C TRP A 432 31.99 -22.99 -29.61
N ALA A 433 32.91 -22.26 -30.25
CA ALA A 433 33.50 -22.65 -31.53
C ALA A 433 34.19 -24.03 -31.46
N ASN A 434 34.74 -24.38 -30.29
CA ASN A 434 35.38 -25.67 -30.04
C ASN A 434 34.40 -26.75 -29.52
N ALA A 435 33.09 -26.52 -29.61
CA ALA A 435 32.03 -27.40 -29.09
C ALA A 435 32.13 -27.75 -27.60
N ASN A 436 32.87 -26.97 -26.79
CA ASN A 436 33.01 -27.18 -25.35
C ASN A 436 31.90 -26.43 -24.58
N PHE A 437 30.69 -26.98 -24.64
CA PHE A 437 29.49 -26.34 -24.07
C PHE A 437 29.48 -26.28 -22.54
N ASP A 438 30.16 -27.20 -21.84
CA ASP A 438 30.28 -27.13 -20.37
C ASP A 438 31.09 -25.91 -19.94
N LYS A 439 32.18 -25.61 -20.65
CA LYS A 439 32.95 -24.39 -20.44
C LYS A 439 32.10 -23.15 -20.73
N VAL A 440 31.32 -23.13 -21.81
CA VAL A 440 30.38 -22.02 -22.10
C VAL A 440 29.43 -21.78 -20.91
N ILE A 441 28.79 -22.84 -20.42
CA ILE A 441 27.83 -22.76 -19.31
C ILE A 441 28.51 -22.25 -18.03
N ASN A 442 29.68 -22.78 -17.69
CA ASN A 442 30.41 -22.41 -16.48
C ASN A 442 30.98 -20.98 -16.54
N THR A 443 31.34 -20.49 -17.73
CA THR A 443 31.82 -19.13 -17.94
C THR A 443 30.67 -18.11 -17.92
N VAL A 444 29.52 -18.42 -18.51
CA VAL A 444 28.40 -17.46 -18.66
C VAL A 444 27.51 -17.39 -17.41
N ARG A 445 27.30 -18.51 -16.71
CA ARG A 445 26.36 -18.58 -15.56
C ARG A 445 26.66 -17.57 -14.43
N PRO A 446 27.92 -17.36 -14.00
CA PRO A 446 28.21 -16.38 -12.95
C PRO A 446 27.85 -14.94 -13.34
N LEU A 447 27.91 -14.61 -14.63
CA LEU A 447 27.57 -13.27 -15.14
C LEU A 447 26.09 -12.93 -14.87
N LEU A 448 25.20 -13.94 -14.86
CA LEU A 448 23.78 -13.76 -14.59
C LEU A 448 23.45 -13.40 -13.14
N GLN A 449 24.37 -13.67 -12.21
CA GLN A 449 24.18 -13.39 -10.78
C GLN A 449 24.62 -11.97 -10.40
N SER A 450 25.32 -11.28 -11.30
CA SER A 450 25.81 -9.92 -11.04
C SER A 450 24.66 -8.91 -11.07
N PRO A 451 24.57 -8.01 -10.07
CA PRO A 451 23.61 -6.91 -10.09
C PRO A 451 23.93 -5.86 -11.17
N TYR A 452 25.10 -5.97 -11.82
CA TYR A 452 25.56 -5.05 -12.86
C TYR A 452 25.29 -5.55 -14.30
N LEU A 453 24.66 -6.72 -14.46
CA LEU A 453 24.25 -7.21 -15.78
C LEU A 453 23.10 -6.36 -16.33
N ARG A 454 23.44 -5.38 -17.17
CA ARG A 454 22.50 -4.41 -17.74
C ARG A 454 21.62 -4.97 -18.86
N TYR A 455 20.51 -4.27 -19.12
CA TYR A 455 19.47 -4.64 -20.09
C TYR A 455 20.06 -5.06 -21.46
N GLY A 456 20.94 -4.23 -22.04
CA GLY A 456 21.56 -4.50 -23.34
C GLY A 456 22.51 -5.71 -23.39
N MET A 457 23.00 -6.21 -22.26
CA MET A 457 23.86 -7.41 -22.19
C MET A 457 23.05 -8.68 -21.92
N LYS A 458 21.88 -8.55 -21.30
CA LYS A 458 21.06 -9.70 -20.87
C LYS A 458 20.68 -10.57 -22.07
N PHE A 459 20.32 -9.97 -23.21
CA PHE A 459 19.98 -10.72 -24.41
C PHE A 459 21.10 -11.68 -24.82
N ASP A 460 22.31 -11.17 -25.07
CA ASP A 460 23.45 -11.98 -25.51
C ASP A 460 23.85 -13.04 -24.46
N THR A 461 23.79 -12.67 -23.19
CA THR A 461 24.15 -13.56 -22.08
C THR A 461 23.16 -14.72 -21.94
N TYR A 462 21.86 -14.42 -21.94
CA TYR A 462 20.81 -15.45 -21.86
C TYR A 462 20.75 -16.28 -23.14
N ASN A 463 20.92 -15.67 -24.32
CA ASN A 463 20.84 -16.37 -25.59
C ASN A 463 22.02 -17.35 -25.79
N LEU A 464 23.27 -16.93 -25.52
CA LEU A 464 24.42 -17.83 -25.62
C LEU A 464 24.31 -19.01 -24.63
N LEU A 465 23.83 -18.75 -23.42
CA LEU A 465 23.59 -19.80 -22.44
C LEU A 465 22.46 -20.74 -22.88
N ALA A 466 21.38 -20.19 -23.44
CA ALA A 466 20.27 -20.97 -23.98
C ALA A 466 20.73 -21.91 -25.10
N ASP A 467 21.53 -21.39 -26.03
CA ASP A 467 22.09 -22.17 -27.13
C ASP A 467 22.99 -23.30 -26.59
N ALA A 468 23.76 -23.07 -25.53
CA ALA A 468 24.65 -24.08 -24.93
C ALA A 468 23.85 -25.19 -24.25
N PHE A 469 22.79 -24.81 -23.54
CA PHE A 469 21.84 -25.75 -22.98
C PHE A 469 21.14 -26.57 -24.07
N ALA A 470 20.76 -25.96 -25.20
CA ALA A 470 20.16 -26.67 -26.32
C ALA A 470 21.11 -27.71 -26.91
N LYS A 471 22.38 -27.36 -27.15
CA LYS A 471 23.40 -28.29 -27.65
C LYS A 471 23.70 -29.44 -26.71
N LYS A 472 23.46 -29.26 -25.41
CA LYS A 472 23.60 -30.29 -24.37
C LYS A 472 22.32 -31.09 -24.10
N GLY A 473 21.24 -30.86 -24.85
CA GLY A 473 19.97 -31.59 -24.71
C GLY A 473 19.00 -31.05 -23.65
N TYR A 474 19.27 -29.87 -23.09
CA TYR A 474 18.44 -29.22 -22.06
C TYR A 474 17.40 -28.27 -22.67
N PHE A 475 16.54 -28.78 -23.57
CA PHE A 475 15.68 -27.98 -24.44
C PHE A 475 14.65 -27.10 -23.73
N TYR A 476 14.04 -27.57 -22.65
CA TYR A 476 13.09 -26.75 -21.88
C TYR A 476 13.76 -25.50 -21.30
N TRP A 477 14.98 -25.65 -20.79
CA TRP A 477 15.76 -24.55 -20.23
C TRP A 477 16.27 -23.62 -21.32
N ALA A 478 16.73 -24.18 -22.44
CA ALA A 478 17.06 -23.38 -23.61
C ALA A 478 15.86 -22.53 -24.06
N LYS A 479 14.67 -23.12 -24.18
CA LYS A 479 13.44 -22.40 -24.53
C LYS A 479 13.11 -21.31 -23.51
N HIS A 480 13.18 -21.63 -22.22
CA HIS A 480 12.89 -20.65 -21.17
C HIS A 480 13.90 -19.48 -21.19
N LEU A 481 15.19 -19.77 -21.33
CA LEU A 481 16.24 -18.75 -21.40
C LEU A 481 16.12 -17.91 -22.67
N LYS A 482 15.75 -18.49 -23.82
CA LYS A 482 15.41 -17.72 -25.03
C LYS A 482 14.21 -16.82 -24.81
N MET A 483 13.13 -17.33 -24.20
CA MET A 483 11.98 -16.50 -23.84
C MET A 483 12.34 -15.37 -22.87
N VAL A 484 13.26 -15.61 -21.93
CA VAL A 484 13.77 -14.57 -21.04
C VAL A 484 14.61 -13.57 -21.83
N ALA A 485 15.49 -14.02 -22.72
CA ALA A 485 16.30 -13.18 -23.61
C ALA A 485 15.41 -12.27 -24.47
N MET A 486 14.33 -12.79 -25.04
CA MET A 486 13.35 -12.05 -25.86
C MET A 486 12.66 -10.88 -25.12
N ARG A 487 12.71 -10.83 -23.79
CA ARG A 487 12.23 -9.67 -23.01
C ARG A 487 13.21 -8.50 -23.03
N TYR A 488 14.39 -8.71 -23.58
CA TYR A 488 15.50 -7.76 -23.66
C TYR A 488 15.91 -7.48 -25.12
N PRO A 489 14.98 -7.26 -26.07
CA PRO A 489 15.36 -7.17 -27.48
C PRO A 489 16.33 -6.00 -27.71
N LEU A 490 17.38 -6.27 -28.50
CA LEU A 490 18.05 -5.21 -29.23
C LEU A 490 17.08 -4.75 -30.32
N ILE A 491 16.93 -3.43 -30.49
CA ILE A 491 15.97 -2.78 -31.40
C ILE A 491 16.00 -3.37 -32.83
N GLU A 492 17.11 -4.00 -33.23
CA GLU A 492 17.33 -4.58 -34.56
C GLU A 492 17.14 -6.11 -34.67
N LYS A 493 16.89 -6.84 -33.56
CA LYS A 493 16.75 -8.31 -33.57
C LYS A 493 15.56 -8.78 -32.75
N SER A 494 14.35 -8.58 -33.26
CA SER A 494 13.14 -9.20 -32.72
C SER A 494 13.09 -10.67 -33.11
N LEU A 495 13.70 -11.55 -32.30
CA LEU A 495 13.34 -12.98 -32.35
C LEU A 495 11.86 -13.11 -31.99
N THR A 496 11.07 -13.70 -32.87
CA THR A 496 9.68 -14.08 -32.59
C THR A 496 9.62 -15.43 -31.88
N LEU A 497 8.49 -15.74 -31.24
CA LEU A 497 8.27 -17.05 -30.63
C LEU A 497 8.35 -18.16 -31.69
N ASP A 498 7.96 -17.86 -32.92
CA ASP A 498 8.04 -18.77 -34.05
C ASP A 498 9.47 -19.01 -34.50
N ASP A 499 10.34 -17.99 -34.48
CA ASP A 499 11.78 -18.17 -34.76
C ASP A 499 12.44 -19.08 -33.72
N VAL A 500 12.08 -18.92 -32.45
CA VAL A 500 12.56 -19.77 -31.35
C VAL A 500 12.07 -21.20 -31.52
N ASN A 501 10.80 -21.39 -31.87
CA ASN A 501 10.25 -22.71 -32.12
C ASN A 501 10.95 -23.37 -33.33
N LYS A 502 11.13 -22.65 -34.45
CA LYS A 502 11.85 -23.13 -35.65
C LYS A 502 13.31 -23.49 -35.36
N GLN A 503 14.02 -22.72 -34.54
CA GLN A 503 15.41 -23.01 -34.17
C GLN A 503 15.54 -24.24 -33.28
N LEU A 504 14.56 -24.52 -32.42
CA LEU A 504 14.59 -25.64 -31.48
C LEU A 504 13.95 -26.91 -32.06
N GLN A 505 13.04 -26.80 -33.04
CA GLN A 505 12.28 -27.93 -33.62
C GLN A 505 13.15 -29.06 -34.22
N PRO A 506 14.25 -28.78 -34.95
CA PRO A 506 15.15 -29.85 -35.42
C PRO A 506 15.84 -30.59 -34.28
N LEU A 507 16.10 -29.91 -33.16
CA LEU A 507 16.75 -30.48 -31.99
C LEU A 507 15.78 -31.29 -31.13
N TYR A 508 14.49 -30.92 -31.10
CA TYR A 508 13.43 -31.71 -30.47
C TYR A 508 13.25 -33.10 -31.12
N GLN A 509 13.54 -33.22 -32.42
CA GLN A 509 13.38 -34.47 -33.17
C GLN A 509 14.52 -35.49 -32.95
N GLN A 510 15.65 -35.08 -32.36
CA GLN A 510 16.87 -35.92 -32.20
C GLN A 510 17.02 -36.65 -30.84
N GLN A 511 15.95 -36.69 -30.02
CA GLN A 511 15.81 -37.41 -28.73
C GLN A 511 16.56 -36.89 -27.47
N ARG A 512 15.89 -37.22 -26.34
CA ARG A 512 16.18 -37.12 -24.89
C ARG A 512 16.17 -35.73 -24.23
N PHE A 513 15.05 -35.45 -23.57
CA PHE A 513 14.92 -34.40 -22.56
C PHE A 513 15.69 -34.77 -21.30
N TYR A 514 16.83 -34.11 -21.06
CA TYR A 514 17.55 -34.27 -19.80
C TYR A 514 17.01 -33.28 -18.76
N LEU A 515 16.64 -33.78 -17.57
CA LEU A 515 16.43 -32.94 -16.39
C LEU A 515 17.73 -32.17 -16.09
N MET A 516 17.62 -31.01 -15.42
CA MET A 516 18.81 -30.39 -14.82
C MET A 516 19.57 -31.45 -14.01
N PRO A 517 20.90 -31.55 -14.17
CA PRO A 517 21.69 -32.46 -13.37
C PRO A 517 21.40 -32.19 -11.88
N PRO A 518 21.26 -33.24 -11.05
CA PRO A 518 20.82 -33.13 -9.65
C PRO A 518 21.57 -32.05 -8.85
N ILE A 519 22.83 -31.83 -9.21
CA ILE A 519 23.80 -30.93 -8.58
C ILE A 519 23.40 -29.44 -8.68
N ALA A 520 22.46 -29.08 -9.57
CA ALA A 520 22.05 -27.69 -9.78
C ALA A 520 20.59 -27.40 -9.38
N ARG A 521 19.91 -28.35 -8.72
CA ARG A 521 18.53 -28.16 -8.22
C ARG A 521 18.53 -27.42 -6.88
N PHE A 522 18.15 -26.15 -6.89
CA PHE A 522 17.92 -25.37 -5.69
C PHE A 522 16.49 -25.57 -5.16
N LYS A 523 16.34 -25.64 -3.83
CA LYS A 523 15.04 -25.64 -3.14
C LYS A 523 14.64 -24.20 -2.82
N TYR A 524 13.43 -23.81 -3.20
CA TYR A 524 12.86 -22.49 -2.95
C TYR A 524 11.58 -22.60 -2.13
N PRO A 525 11.33 -21.68 -1.19
CA PRO A 525 10.05 -21.63 -0.50
C PRO A 525 8.96 -21.05 -1.43
N LEU A 526 7.97 -21.85 -1.77
CA LEU A 526 6.72 -21.42 -2.39
C LEU A 526 5.75 -20.95 -1.29
N LYS A 527 5.23 -19.73 -1.42
CA LYS A 527 4.16 -19.20 -0.56
C LYS A 527 2.99 -18.77 -1.43
N ILE A 528 1.79 -19.23 -1.11
CA ILE A 528 0.56 -18.90 -1.84
C ILE A 528 -0.32 -18.04 -0.94
N ARG A 529 -0.33 -16.73 -1.15
CA ARG A 529 -1.20 -15.85 -0.36
C ARG A 529 -2.61 -15.89 -0.92
N TYR A 530 -3.55 -16.35 -0.09
CA TYR A 530 -4.98 -16.32 -0.36
C TYR A 530 -5.70 -15.66 0.81
N TYR A 531 -6.79 -14.93 0.54
CA TYR A 531 -7.50 -14.14 1.55
C TYR A 531 -8.19 -15.00 2.63
N ARG A 532 -8.30 -16.32 2.39
CA ARG A 532 -8.74 -17.35 3.35
C ARG A 532 -7.64 -18.38 3.56
N ASN A 533 -7.63 -19.01 4.74
CA ASN A 533 -6.83 -20.21 4.98
C ASN A 533 -7.47 -21.39 4.24
N VAL A 534 -6.92 -21.73 3.08
CA VAL A 534 -7.43 -22.79 2.20
C VAL A 534 -6.31 -23.77 1.90
N GLU A 535 -6.69 -25.04 1.77
CA GLU A 535 -5.80 -26.12 1.37
C GLU A 535 -5.66 -26.15 -0.16
N PHE A 536 -4.42 -26.14 -0.63
CA PHE A 536 -4.04 -26.37 -2.02
C PHE A 536 -3.45 -27.76 -2.17
N LEU A 537 -3.78 -28.44 -3.26
CA LEU A 537 -3.11 -29.66 -3.66
C LEU A 537 -2.05 -29.33 -4.72
N ILE A 538 -0.78 -29.46 -4.35
CA ILE A 538 0.34 -29.21 -5.26
C ILE A 538 0.84 -30.55 -5.76
N LYS A 539 0.76 -30.79 -7.07
CA LYS A 539 1.23 -32.00 -7.73
C LYS A 539 2.50 -31.69 -8.52
N GLN A 540 3.61 -32.35 -8.21
CA GLN A 540 4.79 -32.31 -9.08
C GLN A 540 4.64 -33.37 -10.18
N HIS A 541 4.88 -33.00 -11.43
CA HIS A 541 4.78 -33.90 -12.58
C HIS A 541 6.15 -34.47 -12.99
N MET A 542 6.16 -35.71 -13.49
CA MET A 542 7.34 -36.27 -14.19
C MET A 542 7.35 -35.84 -15.66
N TYR A 543 8.53 -35.56 -16.20
CA TYR A 543 8.70 -34.99 -17.54
C TYR A 543 8.52 -36.00 -18.70
N ASN A 544 8.52 -37.30 -18.42
CA ASN A 544 8.59 -38.32 -19.47
C ASN A 544 7.37 -38.38 -20.40
N ASP A 545 6.22 -37.80 -20.02
CA ASP A 545 4.96 -38.01 -20.75
C ASP A 545 4.39 -36.80 -21.50
N TYR A 546 5.12 -35.69 -21.63
CA TYR A 546 4.59 -34.56 -22.43
C TYR A 546 4.51 -34.87 -23.93
N VAL A 547 5.28 -35.86 -24.41
CA VAL A 547 5.18 -36.37 -25.80
C VAL A 547 3.95 -37.27 -25.97
N ALA A 548 3.43 -37.87 -24.90
CA ALA A 548 2.29 -38.80 -24.92
C ALA A 548 0.98 -38.21 -24.35
N GLY A 549 0.98 -36.96 -23.89
CA GLY A 549 -0.19 -36.30 -23.31
C GLY A 549 -0.65 -36.84 -21.94
N LYS A 550 0.05 -37.80 -21.33
CA LYS A 550 -0.35 -38.46 -20.06
C LYS A 550 0.37 -37.85 -18.86
N LYS A 551 -0.21 -36.88 -18.15
CA LYS A 551 0.44 -36.30 -16.94
C LYS A 551 0.56 -37.33 -15.80
N GLN A 552 1.75 -37.92 -15.58
CA GLN A 552 2.03 -38.69 -14.36
C GLN A 552 2.52 -37.79 -13.22
N VAL A 553 1.83 -37.89 -12.07
CA VAL A 553 2.14 -37.15 -10.84
C VAL A 553 3.23 -37.91 -10.07
N ARG A 554 4.39 -37.28 -9.88
CA ARG A 554 5.49 -37.83 -9.08
C ARG A 554 5.19 -37.81 -7.59
N PHE A 555 4.63 -36.69 -7.12
CA PHE A 555 4.20 -36.53 -5.75
C PHE A 555 3.11 -35.47 -5.67
N ALA A 556 2.20 -35.64 -4.72
CA ALA A 556 1.15 -34.68 -4.42
C ALA A 556 1.25 -34.30 -2.95
N THR A 557 1.21 -33.01 -2.65
CA THR A 557 1.32 -32.50 -1.28
C THR A 557 0.23 -31.49 -1.04
N LYS A 558 -0.53 -31.69 0.04
CA LYS A 558 -1.50 -30.73 0.54
C LYS A 558 -0.80 -29.62 1.29
N PHE A 559 -1.22 -28.39 1.05
CA PHE A 559 -0.50 -27.20 1.49
C PHE A 559 -1.45 -26.05 1.82
N MET A 560 -1.35 -25.49 3.02
CA MET A 560 -2.17 -24.36 3.45
C MET A 560 -1.63 -23.03 2.91
N SER A 561 -2.51 -22.12 2.51
CA SER A 561 -2.17 -20.77 1.99
C SER A 561 -1.25 -19.95 2.91
N SER A 562 -1.32 -20.15 4.23
CA SER A 562 -0.48 -19.46 5.21
C SER A 562 0.93 -20.05 5.39
N SER A 563 1.21 -21.22 4.81
CA SER A 563 2.44 -21.98 5.03
C SER A 563 3.51 -21.68 3.96
N SER A 564 4.67 -22.35 4.02
CA SER A 564 5.67 -22.36 2.94
C SER A 564 6.02 -23.78 2.51
N LEU A 565 5.94 -24.08 1.21
CA LEU A 565 6.29 -25.40 0.67
C LEU A 565 7.65 -25.30 -0.04
N PRO A 566 8.66 -26.12 0.31
CA PRO A 566 9.88 -26.17 -0.47
C PRO A 566 9.59 -26.81 -1.85
N ILE A 567 9.73 -26.03 -2.92
CA ILE A 567 9.70 -26.48 -4.30
C ILE A 567 11.11 -26.57 -4.87
N THR A 568 11.30 -27.45 -5.83
CA THR A 568 12.60 -27.68 -6.47
C THR A 568 12.63 -26.99 -7.83
N SER A 569 13.67 -26.21 -8.09
CA SER A 569 13.86 -25.61 -9.42
C SER A 569 13.93 -26.65 -10.54
N GLY A 570 13.30 -26.32 -11.67
CA GLY A 570 13.25 -27.19 -12.85
C GLY A 570 12.19 -28.28 -12.85
N ALA A 571 11.43 -28.42 -11.77
CA ALA A 571 10.26 -29.28 -11.74
C ALA A 571 8.99 -28.54 -12.20
N ILE A 572 8.07 -29.25 -12.85
CA ILE A 572 6.73 -28.73 -13.17
C ILE A 572 5.80 -29.08 -12.02
N TYR A 573 5.04 -28.08 -11.57
CA TYR A 573 4.00 -28.24 -10.57
C TYR A 573 2.64 -27.85 -11.18
N SER A 574 1.59 -28.61 -10.88
CA SER A 574 0.22 -28.10 -10.96
C SER A 574 -0.28 -27.80 -9.55
N ILE A 575 -1.05 -26.72 -9.44
CA ILE A 575 -1.68 -26.31 -8.19
C ILE A 575 -3.17 -26.46 -8.42
N GLU A 576 -3.77 -27.39 -7.71
CA GLU A 576 -5.21 -27.61 -7.70
C GLU A 576 -5.77 -27.02 -6.40
N PHE A 577 -6.89 -26.35 -6.51
CA PHE A 577 -7.63 -25.83 -5.36
C PHE A 577 -9.06 -26.37 -5.48
N GLU A 578 -9.61 -26.83 -4.36
CA GLU A 578 -11.00 -27.30 -4.28
C GLU A 578 -11.68 -26.50 -3.17
N GLU A 579 -12.41 -25.44 -3.53
CA GLU A 579 -13.19 -24.68 -2.54
C GLU A 579 -14.46 -25.47 -2.22
N LYS A 580 -14.35 -26.48 -1.34
CA LYS A 580 -15.52 -27.21 -0.86
C LYS A 580 -16.43 -26.25 -0.08
N GLY A 581 -17.63 -26.01 -0.62
CA GLY A 581 -18.76 -25.44 0.14
C GLY A 581 -19.32 -24.10 -0.31
N ILE A 582 -18.93 -23.53 -1.46
CA ILE A 582 -19.61 -22.33 -1.99
C ILE A 582 -19.84 -22.50 -3.50
N ASN A 583 -21.12 -22.50 -3.88
CA ASN A 583 -21.62 -22.64 -5.25
C ASN A 583 -21.36 -21.38 -6.11
N LYS A 584 -20.11 -20.87 -6.14
CA LYS A 584 -19.71 -19.72 -6.96
C LYS A 584 -18.31 -19.88 -7.52
N ASN A 585 -18.25 -19.95 -8.86
CA ASN A 585 -17.08 -19.86 -9.71
C ASN A 585 -16.34 -18.51 -9.58
N LEU A 586 -15.70 -18.22 -8.45
CA LEU A 586 -14.95 -16.97 -8.25
C LEU A 586 -13.57 -17.27 -7.66
N LEU A 587 -12.63 -17.66 -8.52
CA LEU A 587 -11.21 -17.55 -8.18
C LEU A 587 -10.83 -16.06 -8.24
N VAL A 588 -10.95 -15.38 -7.10
CA VAL A 588 -10.49 -14.00 -6.94
C VAL A 588 -8.98 -14.04 -6.70
N GLY A 589 -8.20 -14.10 -7.78
CA GLY A 589 -6.74 -13.87 -7.83
C GLY A 589 -5.87 -14.55 -6.76
N ALA A 590 -5.12 -15.59 -7.12
CA ALA A 590 -4.07 -16.14 -6.25
C ALA A 590 -2.71 -15.47 -6.52
N GLY A 591 -2.07 -14.92 -5.48
CA GLY A 591 -0.71 -14.40 -5.57
C GLY A 591 0.31 -15.48 -5.22
N ILE A 592 1.09 -15.93 -6.20
CA ILE A 592 2.23 -16.82 -6.00
C ILE A 592 3.48 -15.97 -5.82
N LEU A 593 4.08 -16.07 -4.64
CA LEU A 593 5.37 -15.44 -4.34
C LEU A 593 6.50 -16.44 -4.48
N THR A 594 7.46 -16.11 -5.35
CA THR A 594 8.77 -16.76 -5.42
C THR A 594 9.85 -15.72 -5.11
N MET A 595 11.08 -16.14 -4.73
CA MET A 595 12.17 -15.22 -4.33
C MET A 595 12.46 -14.10 -5.34
N ASN A 596 12.09 -14.27 -6.62
CA ASN A 596 12.39 -13.31 -7.69
C ASN A 596 11.14 -12.72 -8.37
N GLY A 597 9.93 -12.88 -7.82
CA GLY A 597 8.75 -12.26 -8.39
C GLY A 597 7.41 -12.71 -7.82
N LEU A 598 6.42 -11.82 -7.99
CA LEU A 598 5.00 -12.07 -7.76
C LEU A 598 4.36 -12.49 -9.08
N MET A 599 3.79 -13.69 -9.13
CA MET A 599 2.89 -14.09 -10.22
C MET A 599 1.45 -14.01 -9.70
N MET A 600 0.61 -13.27 -10.40
CA MET A 600 -0.83 -13.27 -10.14
C MET A 600 -1.49 -14.28 -11.07
N LEU A 601 -2.15 -15.28 -10.50
CA LEU A 601 -3.04 -16.17 -11.22
C LEU A 601 -4.46 -15.64 -11.03
N SER A 602 -5.01 -14.96 -12.04
CA SER A 602 -6.45 -14.82 -12.20
C SER A 602 -6.94 -15.89 -13.17
N ARG A 603 -8.16 -16.40 -12.95
CA ARG A 603 -8.82 -17.20 -13.97
C ARG A 603 -9.27 -16.32 -15.12
#